data_AF-A0A948G2C0-F1
#
_entry.id   AF-A0A948G2C0-F1
#
_cell.length_a   1.000
_cell.length_b   1.000
_cell.length_c   1.000
_cell.angle_alpha   90.00
_cell.angle_beta   90.00
_cell.angle_gamma   90.00
#
_symmetry.space_group_name_H-M   'P 1'
#
loop_
_entity.id
_entity.type
_entity.pdbx_description
1 polymer ?
#
loop_
_entity_poly.entity_id
_entity_poly.type
_entity_poly.pdbx_seq_one_letter_code
_entity_poly.pdbx_strand_id
1 'polypeptide(L)'
;MHDLYAAQDIVEAANKTAKKKGLSKITKLVIELGVIVDHGDEIKETNLKFNIKMLAQHTLAQGAKVVVIKVKGQQCVLKEIEGVKK
;
A
#
# COMPACT_ATOMS: atom_id res chain seq x y z
N MET A 1 10.68 4.26 -12.99
CA MET A 1 10.24 3.58 -11.75
C MET A 1 8.77 3.92 -11.50
N HIS A 2 7.83 3.24 -12.16
CA HIS A 2 6.40 3.43 -11.91
C HIS A 2 5.94 2.78 -10.60
N ASP A 3 6.64 1.74 -10.15
CA ASP A 3 6.34 1.02 -8.90
C ASP A 3 6.43 1.89 -7.63
N LEU A 4 7.30 2.91 -7.63
CA LEU A 4 7.50 3.75 -6.46
C LEU A 4 6.37 4.76 -6.29
N TYR A 5 5.88 5.34 -7.39
CA TYR A 5 4.75 6.28 -7.36
C TYR A 5 3.46 5.60 -6.88
N ALA A 6 3.18 4.38 -7.37
CA ALA A 6 2.04 3.59 -6.90
C ALA A 6 2.13 3.28 -5.40
N ALA A 7 3.32 2.91 -4.92
CA ALA A 7 3.56 2.67 -3.51
C ALA A 7 3.38 3.95 -2.66
N GLN A 8 3.84 5.09 -3.16
CA GLN A 8 3.72 6.38 -2.48
C GLN A 8 2.26 6.81 -2.34
N ASP A 9 1.46 6.66 -3.40
CA ASP A 9 0.03 6.99 -3.37
C ASP A 9 -0.71 6.13 -2.32
N ILE A 10 -0.40 4.82 -2.26
CA ILE A 10 -0.96 3.91 -1.27
C ILE A 10 -0.59 4.32 0.16
N VAL A 11 0.68 4.64 0.43
CA VAL A 11 1.11 5.05 1.77
C VAL A 11 0.49 6.38 2.18
N GLU A 12 0.35 7.32 1.25
CA GLU A 12 -0.33 8.58 1.50
C GLU A 12 -1.82 8.37 1.79
N ALA A 13 -2.52 7.59 0.97
CA ALA A 13 -3.92 7.24 1.15
C ALA A 13 -4.14 6.51 2.49
N ALA A 14 -3.24 5.62 2.87
CA ALA A 14 -3.29 4.89 4.12
C ALA A 14 -3.12 5.82 5.32
N ASN A 15 -2.15 6.73 5.29
CA ASN A 15 -1.95 7.72 6.35
C ASN A 15 -3.13 8.69 6.46
N LYS A 16 -3.67 9.18 5.33
CA LYS A 16 -4.87 10.03 5.32
C LYS A 16 -6.07 9.30 5.93
N THR A 17 -6.29 8.06 5.54
CA THR A 17 -7.40 7.23 6.05
C THR A 17 -7.21 6.92 7.53
N ALA A 18 -5.98 6.63 7.98
CA ALA A 18 -5.67 6.39 9.38
C ALA A 18 -5.91 7.62 10.25
N LYS A 19 -5.47 8.80 9.79
CA LYS A 19 -5.77 10.08 10.46
C LYS A 19 -7.27 10.33 10.55
N LYS A 20 -8.03 10.14 9.46
CA LYS A 20 -9.49 10.27 9.45
C LYS A 20 -10.18 9.29 10.41
N LYS A 21 -9.65 8.08 10.55
CA LYS A 21 -10.19 7.03 11.44
C LYS A 21 -9.69 7.14 12.89
N GLY A 22 -8.84 8.12 13.23
CA GLY A 22 -8.26 8.28 14.56
C GLY A 22 -7.33 7.13 14.96
N LEU A 23 -6.68 6.48 13.99
CA LEU A 23 -5.74 5.39 14.25
C LEU A 23 -4.41 5.93 14.76
N SER A 24 -3.92 5.39 15.87
CA SER A 24 -2.58 5.65 16.38
C SER A 24 -1.50 4.86 15.64
N LYS A 25 -1.88 3.72 15.05
CA LYS A 25 -0.97 2.84 14.29
C LYS A 25 -1.76 1.98 13.33
N ILE A 26 -1.23 1.80 12.12
CA ILE A 26 -1.75 0.85 11.13
C ILE A 26 -1.03 -0.49 11.33
N THR A 27 -1.79 -1.56 11.52
CA THR A 27 -1.25 -2.92 11.72
C THR A 27 -1.30 -3.73 10.43
N LYS A 28 -2.22 -3.43 9.52
CA LYS A 28 -2.37 -4.13 8.24
C LYS A 28 -2.89 -3.20 7.14
N LEU A 29 -2.33 -3.38 5.95
CA LEU A 29 -2.68 -2.69 4.71
C LEU A 29 -3.15 -3.75 3.72
N VAL A 30 -4.34 -3.58 3.16
CA VAL A 30 -4.88 -4.44 2.10
C VAL A 30 -4.89 -3.65 0.80
N ILE A 31 -4.18 -4.16 -0.19
CA ILE A 31 -3.97 -3.50 -1.47
C ILE A 31 -4.46 -4.44 -2.56
N GLU A 32 -5.23 -3.92 -3.49
CA GLU A 32 -5.61 -4.63 -4.71
C GLU A 32 -4.58 -4.30 -5.80
N LEU A 33 -3.84 -5.32 -6.25
CA LEU A 33 -2.88 -5.21 -7.34
C LEU A 33 -3.42 -5.96 -8.55
N GLY A 34 -3.74 -5.20 -9.58
CA GLY A 34 -4.07 -5.68 -10.90
C GLY A 34 -2.84 -6.13 -11.69
N VAL A 35 -3.08 -6.68 -12.87
CA VAL A 35 -2.03 -6.97 -13.85
C VAL A 35 -1.71 -5.67 -14.58
N ILE A 36 -0.77 -4.90 -14.03
CA ILE A 36 -0.23 -3.70 -14.68
C ILE A 36 1.07 -4.12 -15.35
N VAL A 37 1.03 -4.20 -16.68
CA VAL A 37 2.21 -4.38 -17.53
C VAL A 37 2.59 -2.98 -18.03
N ASP A 38 3.65 -2.40 -17.47
CA ASP A 38 4.13 -1.09 -17.87
C ASP A 38 5.54 -1.24 -18.46
N HIS A 39 5.72 -0.79 -19.71
CA HIS A 39 7.00 -0.91 -20.43
C HIS A 39 7.61 -2.33 -20.48
N GLY A 40 6.78 -3.37 -20.49
CA GLY A 40 7.23 -4.77 -20.59
C GLY A 40 7.67 -5.39 -19.25
N ASP A 41 7.62 -4.64 -18.15
CA ASP A 41 7.82 -5.15 -16.80
C ASP A 41 6.48 -5.16 -16.03
N GLU A 42 6.16 -6.29 -15.42
CA GLU A 42 5.00 -6.40 -14.53
C GLU A 42 5.34 -5.84 -13.15
N ILE A 43 4.42 -5.06 -12.58
CA ILE A 43 4.51 -4.69 -11.16
C ILE A 43 4.43 -5.97 -10.33
N LYS A 44 5.56 -6.40 -9.80
CA LYS A 44 5.62 -7.58 -8.93
C LYS A 44 5.15 -7.21 -7.54
N GLU A 45 4.32 -8.08 -6.96
CA GLU A 45 3.89 -7.99 -5.57
C GLU A 45 5.06 -7.74 -4.62
N THR A 46 6.18 -8.44 -4.83
CA THR A 46 7.38 -8.33 -3.99
C THR A 46 7.98 -6.92 -4.04
N ASN A 47 8.07 -6.31 -5.23
CA ASN A 47 8.58 -4.96 -5.39
C ASN A 47 7.64 -3.95 -4.73
N LEU A 48 6.33 -4.09 -4.95
CA LEU A 48 5.33 -3.22 -4.35
C LEU A 48 5.38 -3.29 -2.81
N LYS A 49 5.41 -4.51 -2.25
CA LYS A 49 5.53 -4.72 -0.79
C LYS A 49 6.81 -4.11 -0.23
N PHE A 50 7.92 -4.25 -0.94
CA PHE A 50 9.20 -3.67 -0.53
C PHE A 50 9.14 -2.15 -0.52
N ASN A 51 8.68 -1.53 -1.61
CA ASN A 51 8.56 -0.08 -1.73
C ASN A 51 7.61 0.50 -0.69
N ILE A 52 6.46 -0.14 -0.47
CA ILE A 52 5.49 0.29 0.56
C ILE A 52 6.12 0.18 1.95
N LYS A 53 6.80 -0.92 2.26
CA LYS A 53 7.46 -1.08 3.56
C LYS A 53 8.54 -0.02 3.77
N MET A 54 9.29 0.33 2.73
CA MET A 54 10.32 1.37 2.75
C MET A 54 9.69 2.76 2.97
N LEU A 55 8.67 3.12 2.20
CA LEU A 55 7.99 4.41 2.29
C LEU A 55 7.15 4.56 3.57
N ALA A 56 6.67 3.44 4.13
CA ALA A 56 5.94 3.42 5.39
C ALA A 56 6.85 3.64 6.61
N GLN A 57 8.17 3.58 6.45
CA GLN A 57 9.10 3.93 7.53
C GLN A 57 8.83 5.37 7.97
N HIS A 58 8.83 5.61 9.30
CA HIS A 58 8.50 6.92 9.89
C HIS A 58 7.04 7.40 9.69
N THR A 59 6.12 6.50 9.33
CA THR A 59 4.69 6.80 9.23
C THR A 59 3.83 5.94 10.17
N LEU A 60 2.52 6.16 10.21
CA LEU A 60 1.59 5.32 10.98
C LEU A 60 1.55 3.87 10.47
N ALA A 61 1.98 3.64 9.23
CA ALA A 61 2.11 2.32 8.60
C ALA A 61 3.45 1.62 8.90
N GLN A 62 4.31 2.19 9.75
CA GLN A 62 5.58 1.57 10.08
C GLN A 62 5.39 0.19 10.72
N GLY A 63 5.93 -0.84 10.05
CA GLY A 63 5.80 -2.23 10.47
C GLY A 63 4.42 -2.86 10.22
N ALA A 64 3.56 -2.22 9.43
CA ALA A 64 2.28 -2.79 9.05
C ALA A 64 2.45 -4.02 8.14
N LYS A 65 1.56 -5.01 8.30
CA LYS A 65 1.48 -6.17 7.42
C LYS A 65 0.87 -5.76 6.07
N VAL A 66 1.65 -5.85 5.00
CA VAL A 66 1.18 -5.53 3.64
C VAL A 66 0.61 -6.80 2.99
N VAL A 67 -0.70 -6.81 2.77
CA VAL A 67 -1.41 -7.88 2.05
C VAL A 67 -1.79 -7.36 0.68
N VAL A 68 -1.29 -8.04 -0.35
CA VAL A 68 -1.59 -7.72 -1.74
C VAL A 68 -2.54 -8.79 -2.27
N ILE A 69 -3.67 -8.35 -2.81
CA ILE A 69 -4.70 -9.19 -3.40
C ILE A 69 -4.62 -8.97 -4.91
N LYS A 70 -4.39 -10.05 -5.66
CA LYS A 70 -4.39 -9.99 -7.12
C LYS A 70 -5.81 -9.86 -7.64
N VAL A 71 -6.09 -8.83 -8.42
CA VAL A 71 -7.40 -8.59 -9.03
C VAL A 71 -7.29 -8.59 -10.56
N LYS A 72 -8.40 -8.89 -11.25
CA LYS A 72 -8.47 -8.73 -12.72
C LYS A 72 -8.64 -7.24 -13.03
N GLY A 73 -7.69 -6.64 -13.74
CA GLY A 73 -7.71 -5.23 -14.15
C GLY A 73 -6.33 -4.58 -14.06
N GLN A 74 -6.21 -3.33 -14.51
CA GLN A 74 -4.99 -2.51 -14.41
C GLN A 74 -5.16 -1.46 -13.32
N GLN A 75 -5.11 -1.88 -12.05
CA GLN A 75 -5.29 -0.97 -10.92
C GLN A 75 -4.38 -1.36 -9.76
N CYS A 76 -3.88 -0.37 -9.02
CA CYS A 76 -3.10 -0.57 -7.80
C CYS A 76 -3.65 0.39 -6.76
N VAL A 77 -4.56 -0.08 -5.91
CA VAL A 77 -5.31 0.78 -4.99
C VAL A 77 -5.35 0.21 -3.58
N LEU A 78 -5.35 1.11 -2.60
CA LEU A 78 -5.56 0.75 -1.21
C LEU A 78 -7.04 0.37 -1.01
N LYS A 79 -7.28 -0.90 -0.70
CA LYS A 79 -8.62 -1.42 -0.45
C LYS A 79 -9.04 -1.18 0.99
N GLU A 80 -8.16 -1.49 1.94
CA GLU A 80 -8.49 -1.44 3.35
C GLU A 80 -7.28 -1.20 4.25
N ILE A 81 -7.54 -0.60 5.41
CA ILE A 81 -6.56 -0.45 6.48
C ILE A 81 -7.13 -0.94 7.80
N GLU A 82 -6.31 -1.66 8.55
CA GLU A 82 -6.59 -2.05 9.92
C GLU A 82 -5.53 -1.45 10.83
N GLY A 83 -5.92 -1.11 12.05
CA GLY A 83 -5.04 -0.45 12.98
C GLY A 83 -5.64 -0.30 14.36
N VAL A 84 -4.83 0.18 15.28
CA VAL A 84 -5.20 0.45 16.66
C VAL A 84 -5.68 1.89 16.76
N LYS A 85 -6.91 2.08 17.28
CA LYS A 85 -7.46 3.40 17.59
C LYS A 85 -6.79 3.96 18.85
N LYS A 86 -6.63 5.28 18.90
CA LYS A 86 -6.21 5.97 20.12
C LYS A 86 -7.32 5.95 21.17
#